data_AF-A0A0M2V9N1-F1
#
_entry.id   AF-A0A0M2V9N1-F1
#
_cell.length_a   1.000
_cell.length_b   1.000
_cell.length_c   1.000
_cell.angle_alpha   90.00
_cell.angle_beta   90.00
_cell.angle_gamma   90.00
#
_symmetry.space_group_name_H-M   'P 1'
#
loop_
_entity.id
_entity.type
_entity.pdbx_description
1 polymer ?
#
loop_
_entity_poly.entity_id
_entity_poly.type
_entity_poly.pdbx_seq_one_letter_code
_entity_poly.pdbx_strand_id
1 'polypeptide(L)'
;MLTAACLMLLSSNAIAGHHSKPERAGKSYQMQGAGYISQKMLAGIELSSEQQRQLQQLIAEHRAEQPKRQRANAERGALRQMLQADYFDETAVTELVQRQQQQQLAQRVAQLKLRHQVYQLLTSEQREQMVNQQQHHKQKWQLKRQATPS
;
A
#
# COMPACT_ATOMS: atom_id res chain seq x y z
N MET A 1 66.98 -10.46 11.81
CA MET A 1 67.37 -9.39 10.88
C MET A 1 66.11 -8.61 10.52
N LEU A 2 66.07 -7.35 10.99
CA LEU A 2 65.21 -6.23 10.58
C LEU A 2 63.68 -6.31 10.79
N THR A 3 63.28 -5.84 11.96
CA THR A 3 62.01 -5.15 12.23
C THR A 3 61.92 -3.85 11.44
N ALA A 4 60.84 -3.63 10.68
CA ALA A 4 60.53 -2.33 10.10
C ALA A 4 59.42 -1.65 10.92
N ALA A 5 59.74 -0.45 11.39
CA ALA A 5 58.98 0.35 12.33
C ALA A 5 58.05 1.36 11.63
N CYS A 6 56.99 1.72 12.36
CA CYS A 6 56.26 3.01 12.40
C CYS A 6 55.91 3.74 11.09
N LEU A 7 54.61 4.02 10.93
CA LEU A 7 54.11 5.40 11.02
C LEU A 7 52.58 5.39 11.21
N MET A 8 52.16 5.61 12.46
CA MET A 8 50.81 6.04 12.79
C MET A 8 50.66 7.51 12.40
N LEU A 9 49.77 7.80 11.45
CA LEU A 9 49.24 9.14 11.24
C LEU A 9 47.78 9.13 11.68
N LEU A 10 47.55 9.59 12.91
CA LEU A 10 46.25 10.06 13.35
C LEU A 10 46.04 11.46 12.75
N SER A 11 44.99 11.62 11.95
CA SER A 11 44.35 12.92 11.75
C SER A 11 42.85 12.76 11.89
N SER A 12 42.37 13.16 13.07
CA SER A 12 40.96 13.29 13.41
C SER A 12 40.27 14.29 12.49
N ASN A 13 39.23 13.85 11.79
CA ASN A 13 38.10 14.71 11.47
C ASN A 13 36.88 14.19 12.21
N ALA A 14 36.53 14.93 13.26
CA ALA A 14 35.20 14.91 13.82
C ALA A 14 34.23 15.48 12.77
N ILE A 15 33.02 14.91 12.68
CA ILE A 15 31.77 15.60 13.04
C ILE A 15 30.64 14.60 12.84
N ALA A 16 29.90 14.43 13.93
CA ALA A 16 28.68 13.67 14.01
C ALA A 16 27.67 14.18 12.98
N GLY A 17 27.30 13.28 12.08
CA GLY A 17 26.09 13.37 11.28
C GLY A 17 25.35 12.05 11.36
N HIS A 18 25.15 11.54 12.58
CA HIS A 18 24.26 10.40 12.80
C HIS A 18 22.84 10.90 12.52
N HIS A 19 22.47 10.88 11.24
CA HIS A 19 21.11 10.99 10.78
C HIS A 19 20.38 9.71 11.24
N SER A 20 20.03 9.66 12.51
CA SER A 20 18.91 8.85 12.96
C SER A 20 17.68 9.42 12.26
N LYS A 21 17.28 8.82 11.14
CA LYS A 21 15.89 8.92 10.68
C LYS A 21 15.03 8.64 11.91
N PRO A 22 14.06 9.51 12.26
CA PRO A 22 13.16 9.17 13.34
C PRO A 22 12.52 7.83 12.98
N GLU A 23 12.64 6.85 13.87
CA GLU A 23 11.91 5.59 13.82
C GLU A 23 10.41 5.88 13.79
N ARG A 24 9.90 6.18 12.60
CA ARG A 24 8.48 6.15 12.26
C ARG A 24 8.29 5.19 11.08
N ALA A 25 9.10 4.15 11.02
CA ALA A 25 9.02 3.09 10.02
C ALA A 25 8.47 1.83 10.68
N GLY A 26 7.19 1.83 11.04
CA GLY A 26 6.55 0.63 11.60
C GLY A 26 5.03 0.62 11.52
N LYS A 27 4.38 1.78 11.65
CA LYS A 27 2.91 1.84 11.79
C LYS A 27 2.15 2.34 10.55
N SER A 28 2.81 3.02 9.60
CA SER A 28 2.12 3.59 8.42
C SER A 28 1.85 2.58 7.30
N TYR A 29 2.60 1.49 7.21
CA TYR A 29 2.45 0.48 6.15
C TYR A 29 1.41 -0.61 6.48
N GLN A 30 0.88 -0.64 7.70
CA GLN A 30 -0.15 -1.62 8.10
C GLN A 30 -1.54 -1.24 7.60
N MET A 31 -1.72 0.02 7.17
CA MET A 31 -2.91 0.54 6.52
C MET A 31 -2.80 0.54 4.98
N GLN A 32 -1.90 -0.23 4.36
CA GLN A 32 -1.97 -0.44 2.90
C GLN A 32 -2.81 -1.69 2.66
N GLY A 33 -4.12 -1.50 2.52
CA GLY A 33 -5.08 -2.58 2.28
C GLY A 33 -6.53 -2.11 2.29
N ALA A 34 -7.45 -3.07 2.28
CA ALA A 34 -8.90 -2.83 2.16
C ALA A 34 -9.45 -1.83 3.19
N GLY A 35 -8.93 -1.84 4.43
CA GLY A 35 -9.34 -0.90 5.48
C GLY A 35 -9.01 0.56 5.17
N TYR A 36 -7.92 0.85 4.46
CA TYR A 36 -7.58 2.23 4.08
C TYR A 36 -8.45 2.74 2.94
N ILE A 37 -8.87 1.86 2.03
CA ILE A 37 -9.77 2.24 0.94
C ILE A 37 -11.17 2.55 1.51
N SER A 38 -11.67 1.75 2.45
CA SER A 38 -12.91 2.05 3.16
C SER A 38 -12.80 3.34 3.99
N GLN A 39 -11.68 3.55 4.69
CA GLN A 39 -11.46 4.77 5.48
C GLN A 39 -11.39 6.04 4.61
N LYS A 40 -10.74 5.95 3.44
CA LYS A 40 -10.71 7.07 2.48
C LYS A 40 -12.07 7.35 1.87
N MET A 41 -12.88 6.32 1.63
CA MET A 41 -14.23 6.46 1.09
C MET A 41 -15.17 7.16 2.09
N LEU A 42 -14.99 6.89 3.39
CA LEU A 42 -15.81 7.44 4.49
C LEU A 42 -15.23 8.73 5.09
N ALA A 43 -14.20 9.31 4.46
CA ALA A 43 -13.51 10.46 5.01
C ALA A 43 -14.46 11.68 5.09
N GLY A 44 -14.73 12.15 6.30
CA GLY A 44 -15.65 13.27 6.53
C GLY A 44 -17.12 12.86 6.49
N ILE A 45 -17.45 11.57 6.63
CA ILE A 45 -18.79 11.08 6.92
C ILE A 45 -18.82 10.70 8.40
N GLU A 46 -19.74 11.28 9.16
CA GLU A 46 -19.94 10.93 10.56
C GLU A 46 -20.67 9.59 10.64
N LEU A 47 -20.11 8.64 11.39
CA LEU A 47 -20.67 7.32 11.59
C LEU A 47 -21.15 7.17 13.03
N SER A 48 -22.30 6.55 13.23
CA SER A 48 -22.75 6.17 14.57
C SER A 48 -21.82 5.11 15.17
N SER A 49 -21.86 4.97 16.50
CA SER A 49 -21.11 3.92 17.20
C SER A 49 -21.43 2.51 16.67
N GLU A 50 -22.70 2.27 16.30
CA GLU A 50 -23.13 1.01 15.70
C GLU A 50 -22.51 0.78 14.32
N GLN A 51 -22.57 1.79 13.44
CA GLN A 51 -21.96 1.71 12.10
C GLN A 51 -20.45 1.49 12.18
N GLN A 52 -19.76 2.12 13.14
CA GLN A 52 -18.33 1.93 13.37
C GLN A 52 -18.00 0.49 13.78
N ARG A 53 -18.79 -0.11 14.68
CA ARG A 53 -18.59 -1.52 15.06
C ARG A 53 -18.78 -2.46 13.88
N GLN A 54 -19.86 -2.29 13.12
CA GLN A 54 -20.15 -3.10 11.93
C GLN A 54 -19.06 -2.94 10.86
N LEU A 55 -18.56 -1.73 10.64
CA LEU A 55 -17.45 -1.45 9.74
C LEU A 55 -16.17 -2.17 10.18
N GLN A 56 -15.83 -2.12 11.47
CA GLN A 56 -14.64 -2.79 12.00
C GLN A 56 -14.72 -4.31 11.79
N GLN A 57 -15.89 -4.90 12.05
CA GLN A 57 -16.12 -6.32 11.83
C GLN A 57 -15.93 -6.69 10.34
N LEU A 58 -16.58 -5.98 9.42
CA LEU A 58 -16.44 -6.21 7.98
C LEU A 58 -15.00 -6.09 7.49
N ILE A 59 -14.25 -5.10 8.00
CA ILE A 59 -12.83 -4.94 7.65
C ILE A 59 -12.00 -6.10 8.21
N ALA A 60 -12.30 -6.59 9.42
CA ALA A 60 -11.60 -7.71 10.03
C ALA A 60 -11.85 -9.01 9.27
N GLU A 61 -13.10 -9.32 8.93
CA GLU A 61 -13.50 -10.47 8.12
C GLU A 61 -12.81 -10.43 6.75
N HIS A 62 -12.92 -9.31 6.03
CA HIS A 62 -12.24 -9.16 4.75
C HIS A 62 -10.72 -9.28 4.88
N ARG A 63 -10.10 -8.85 5.98
CA ARG A 63 -8.65 -9.03 6.18
C ARG A 63 -8.28 -10.50 6.41
N ALA A 64 -9.14 -11.26 7.10
CA ALA A 64 -8.91 -12.68 7.35
C ALA A 64 -9.00 -13.52 6.06
N GLU A 65 -9.88 -13.15 5.14
CA GLU A 65 -10.06 -13.84 3.84
C GLU A 65 -8.95 -13.52 2.82
N GLN A 66 -8.16 -12.47 3.03
CA GLN A 66 -7.16 -12.03 2.06
C GLN A 66 -5.83 -12.79 2.22
N PRO A 67 -5.20 -13.24 1.11
CA PRO A 67 -3.93 -13.95 1.18
C PRO A 67 -2.86 -13.09 1.86
N LYS A 68 -2.13 -13.70 2.81
CA LYS A 68 -1.10 -13.02 3.61
C LYS A 68 0.01 -12.45 2.71
N ARG A 69 0.58 -11.31 3.14
CA ARG A 69 1.67 -10.58 2.48
C ARG A 69 2.90 -11.44 2.11
N GLN A 70 3.09 -12.59 2.76
CA GLN A 70 4.17 -13.54 2.44
C GLN A 70 4.13 -14.01 0.97
N ARG A 71 2.93 -14.19 0.40
CA ARG A 71 2.75 -14.61 -1.00
C ARG A 71 3.24 -13.53 -1.99
N ALA A 72 2.94 -12.27 -1.71
CA ALA A 72 3.37 -11.15 -2.55
C ALA A 72 4.90 -10.95 -2.57
N ASN A 73 5.58 -11.26 -1.47
CA ASN A 73 7.05 -11.18 -1.41
C ASN A 73 7.71 -12.31 -2.21
N ALA A 74 7.17 -13.53 -2.12
CA ALA A 74 7.67 -14.67 -2.90
C ALA A 74 7.53 -14.42 -4.41
N GLU A 75 6.38 -13.88 -4.85
CA GLU A 75 6.13 -13.58 -6.26
C GLU A 75 7.07 -12.48 -6.81
N ARG A 76 7.41 -11.47 -6.00
CA ARG A 76 8.42 -10.47 -6.36
C ARG A 76 9.82 -11.07 -6.48
N GLY A 77 10.14 -12.04 -5.64
CA GLY A 77 11.41 -12.79 -5.71
C GLY A 77 11.53 -13.60 -7.01
N ALA A 78 10.45 -14.30 -7.39
CA ALA A 78 10.40 -15.08 -8.62
C ALA A 78 10.59 -14.22 -9.88
N LEU A 79 9.88 -13.07 -9.97
CA LEU A 79 10.08 -12.14 -11.08
C LEU A 79 11.50 -11.57 -11.10
N ARG A 80 12.04 -11.26 -9.90
CA ARG A 80 13.46 -11.06 -9.57
C ARG A 80 14.38 -11.95 -10.42
N GLN A 81 14.26 -13.24 -10.15
CA GLN A 81 15.11 -14.28 -10.70
C GLN A 81 14.92 -14.43 -12.21
N MET A 82 13.67 -14.39 -12.70
CA MET A 82 13.37 -14.49 -14.13
C MET A 82 14.00 -13.35 -14.94
N LEU A 83 14.06 -12.13 -14.39
CA LEU A 83 14.68 -10.99 -15.06
C LEU A 83 16.22 -11.00 -15.01
N GLN A 84 16.81 -11.79 -14.11
CA GLN A 84 18.26 -11.90 -13.93
C GLN A 84 18.84 -13.15 -14.58
N ALA A 85 18.00 -14.00 -15.17
CA ALA A 85 18.43 -15.20 -15.88
C ALA A 85 19.18 -14.84 -17.18
N ASP A 86 20.11 -15.69 -17.59
CA ASP A 86 20.92 -15.49 -18.79
C ASP A 86 20.08 -15.49 -20.09
N TYR A 87 18.91 -16.14 -20.06
CA TYR A 87 17.95 -16.18 -21.16
C TYR A 87 16.54 -15.83 -20.66
N PHE A 88 15.74 -15.22 -21.55
CA PHE A 88 14.36 -14.86 -21.25
C PHE A 88 13.43 -16.04 -21.53
N ASP A 89 12.89 -16.64 -20.46
CA ASP A 89 11.85 -17.66 -20.55
C ASP A 89 10.47 -17.00 -20.62
N GLU A 90 10.01 -16.74 -21.85
CA GLU A 90 8.71 -16.11 -22.10
C GLU A 90 7.54 -16.93 -21.54
N THR A 91 7.63 -18.26 -21.60
CA THR A 91 6.60 -19.16 -21.10
C THR A 91 6.48 -19.05 -19.58
N ALA A 92 7.58 -19.14 -18.85
CA ALA A 92 7.58 -19.04 -17.39
C ALA A 92 7.12 -17.66 -16.89
N VAL A 93 7.53 -16.58 -17.58
CA VAL A 93 7.06 -15.22 -17.26
C VAL A 93 5.55 -15.08 -17.51
N THR A 94 5.06 -15.60 -18.64
CA THR A 94 3.64 -15.57 -18.98
C THR A 94 2.79 -16.29 -17.93
N GLU A 95 3.19 -17.48 -17.51
CA GLU A 95 2.50 -18.24 -16.46
C GLU A 95 2.48 -17.50 -15.11
N LEU A 96 3.61 -16.91 -14.71
CA LEU A 96 3.70 -16.11 -13.49
C LEU A 96 2.73 -14.92 -13.54
N VAL A 97 2.74 -14.18 -14.66
CA VAL A 97 1.88 -13.01 -14.86
C VAL A 97 0.40 -13.41 -14.88
N GLN A 98 0.03 -14.50 -15.56
CA GLN A 98 -1.36 -15.00 -15.56
C GLN A 98 -1.84 -15.34 -14.14
N ARG A 99 -1.02 -16.02 -13.35
CA ARG A 99 -1.33 -16.33 -11.95
C ARG A 99 -1.49 -15.07 -11.11
N GLN A 100 -0.65 -14.06 -11.33
CA GLN A 100 -0.77 -12.76 -10.67
C GLN A 100 -2.07 -12.06 -11.06
N GLN A 101 -2.45 -12.06 -12.35
CA GLN A 101 -3.69 -11.45 -12.82
C GLN A 101 -4.93 -12.08 -12.18
N GLN A 102 -4.98 -13.42 -12.06
CA GLN A 102 -6.08 -14.10 -11.38
C GLN A 102 -6.19 -13.68 -9.91
N GLN A 103 -5.05 -13.56 -9.21
CA GLN A 103 -5.04 -13.08 -7.83
C GLN A 103 -5.48 -11.62 -7.71
N GLN A 104 -5.00 -10.74 -8.59
CA GLN A 104 -5.40 -9.33 -8.63
C GLN A 104 -6.90 -9.19 -8.90
N LEU A 105 -7.45 -10.00 -9.80
CA LEU A 105 -8.89 -10.05 -10.07
C LEU A 105 -9.68 -10.43 -8.81
N ALA A 106 -9.30 -11.54 -8.16
CA ALA A 106 -9.96 -12.00 -6.94
C ALA A 106 -9.90 -10.94 -5.82
N GLN A 107 -8.72 -10.34 -5.60
CA GLN A 107 -8.54 -9.25 -4.64
C GLN A 107 -9.40 -8.02 -4.98
N ARG A 108 -9.49 -7.67 -6.26
CA ARG A 108 -10.27 -6.52 -6.72
C ARG A 108 -11.77 -6.75 -6.51
N VAL A 109 -12.27 -7.94 -6.82
CA VAL A 109 -13.66 -8.32 -6.58
C VAL A 109 -13.99 -8.29 -5.08
N ALA A 110 -13.13 -8.88 -4.24
CA ALA A 110 -13.32 -8.86 -2.79
C ALA A 110 -13.34 -7.44 -2.22
N GLN A 111 -12.45 -6.57 -2.72
CA GLN A 111 -12.42 -5.16 -2.33
C GLN A 111 -13.69 -4.42 -2.77
N LEU A 112 -14.21 -4.66 -3.98
CA LEU A 112 -15.47 -4.07 -4.44
C LEU A 112 -16.65 -4.55 -3.61
N LYS A 113 -16.67 -5.84 -3.23
CA LYS A 113 -17.67 -6.41 -2.32
C LYS A 113 -17.64 -5.71 -0.96
N LEU A 114 -16.47 -5.52 -0.36
CA LEU A 114 -16.33 -4.78 0.90
C LEU A 114 -16.86 -3.34 0.75
N ARG A 115 -16.47 -2.62 -0.31
CA ARG A 115 -16.95 -1.25 -0.54
C ARG A 115 -18.46 -1.20 -0.66
N HIS A 116 -19.06 -2.17 -1.34
CA HIS A 116 -20.51 -2.29 -1.42
C HIS A 116 -21.14 -2.54 -0.04
N GLN A 117 -20.62 -3.48 0.75
CA GLN A 117 -21.12 -3.76 2.10
C GLN A 117 -21.03 -2.53 3.00
N VAL A 118 -19.91 -1.80 2.96
CA VAL A 118 -19.73 -0.56 3.70
C VAL A 118 -20.72 0.51 3.24
N TYR A 119 -20.97 0.64 1.93
CA TYR A 119 -21.99 1.55 1.40
C TYR A 119 -23.39 1.23 1.94
N GLN A 120 -23.71 -0.05 2.13
CA GLN A 120 -25.01 -0.46 2.68
C GLN A 120 -25.19 -0.08 4.16
N LEU A 121 -24.10 0.10 4.92
CA LEU A 121 -24.19 0.58 6.32
C LEU A 121 -24.64 2.04 6.43
N LEU A 122 -24.47 2.82 5.36
CA LEU A 122 -24.74 4.25 5.36
C LEU A 122 -26.23 4.56 5.20
N THR A 123 -26.69 5.59 5.89
CA THR A 123 -28.02 6.18 5.69
C THR A 123 -28.09 6.90 4.34
N SER A 124 -29.30 7.19 3.86
CA SER A 124 -29.51 7.93 2.61
C SER A 124 -28.78 9.28 2.60
N GLU A 125 -28.84 10.02 3.70
CA GLU A 125 -28.17 11.32 3.87
C GLU A 125 -26.63 11.18 3.81
N GLN A 126 -26.07 10.19 4.51
CA GLN A 126 -24.64 9.91 4.47
C GLN A 126 -24.17 9.51 3.06
N ARG A 127 -24.98 8.76 2.31
CA ARG A 127 -24.68 8.37 0.92
C ARG A 127 -24.66 9.60 0.00
N GLU A 128 -25.61 10.51 0.16
CA GLU A 128 -25.65 11.76 -0.59
C GLU A 128 -24.42 12.63 -0.29
N GLN A 129 -24.09 12.81 0.99
CA GLN A 129 -22.87 13.50 1.42
C GLN A 129 -21.62 12.89 0.79
N MET A 130 -21.52 11.57 0.77
CA MET A 130 -20.40 10.86 0.15
C MET A 130 -20.29 11.16 -1.35
N VAL A 131 -21.41 11.15 -2.09
CA VAL A 131 -21.43 11.44 -3.54
C VAL A 131 -20.98 12.87 -3.80
N ASN A 132 -21.49 13.83 -3.04
CA ASN A 132 -21.11 15.25 -3.16
C ASN A 132 -19.62 15.46 -2.90
N GLN A 133 -19.08 14.83 -1.84
CA GLN A 133 -17.65 14.85 -1.55
C GLN A 133 -16.84 14.24 -2.70
N GLN A 134 -17.25 13.12 -3.28
CA GLN A 134 -16.55 12.50 -4.41
C GLN A 134 -16.53 13.41 -5.64
N GLN A 135 -17.64 14.07 -5.95
CA GLN A 135 -17.71 15.03 -7.06
C GLN A 135 -16.78 16.22 -6.84
N HIS A 136 -16.81 16.81 -5.65
CA HIS A 136 -15.93 17.93 -5.30
C HIS A 136 -14.44 17.54 -5.41
N HIS A 137 -14.07 16.37 -4.89
CA HIS A 137 -12.71 15.85 -5.05
C HIS A 137 -12.34 15.67 -6.52
N LYS A 138 -13.23 15.09 -7.34
CA LYS A 138 -13.00 14.90 -8.78
C LYS A 138 -12.74 16.23 -9.49
N GLN A 139 -13.56 17.25 -9.23
CA GLN A 139 -13.39 18.59 -9.80
C GLN A 139 -12.05 19.21 -9.41
N LYS A 140 -11.70 19.16 -8.11
CA LYS A 140 -10.40 19.65 -7.62
C LYS A 140 -9.21 18.96 -8.32
N TRP A 141 -9.30 17.65 -8.53
CA TRP A 141 -8.26 16.89 -9.24
C TRP A 141 -8.19 17.27 -10.73
N GLN A 142 -9.32 17.51 -11.39
CA GLN A 142 -9.35 17.97 -12.79
C GLN A 142 -8.69 19.34 -12.94
N LEU A 143 -9.03 20.29 -12.06
CA LEU A 143 -8.42 21.63 -12.07
C LEU A 143 -6.91 21.58 -11.86
N LYS A 144 -6.43 20.77 -10.90
CA LYS A 144 -4.98 20.58 -10.69
C LYS A 144 -4.27 20.05 -11.92
N ARG A 145 -4.86 19.07 -12.62
CA ARG A 145 -4.28 18.51 -13.86
C ARG A 145 -4.18 19.52 -14.98
N GLN A 146 -5.12 20.47 -15.05
CA GLN A 146 -5.11 21.55 -16.04
C GLN A 146 -4.10 22.66 -15.69
N ALA A 147 -3.83 22.87 -14.40
CA ALA A 147 -2.94 23.91 -13.88
C ALA A 147 -1.44 23.54 -13.87
N THR A 148 -1.08 22.26 -14.08
CA THR A 148 0.30 21.81 -14.27
C THR A 148 0.56 21.60 -15.76
N PRO A 149 1.07 22.61 -16.51
CA PRO A 149 1.54 22.38 -17.87
C PRO A 149 2.77 21.47 -17.85
N SER A 150 2.85 20.57 -18.83
CA SER A 150 3.96 19.63 -19.06
C SER A 150 5.29 20.33 -19.32
#